data_AF-A0A2R6L173-F1
#
_entry.id   AF-A0A2R6L173-F1
#
_cell.length_a   1.000
_cell.length_b   1.000
_cell.length_c   1.000
_cell.angle_alpha   90.00
_cell.angle_beta   90.00
_cell.angle_gamma   90.00
#
_symmetry.space_group_name_H-M   'P 1'
#
loop_
_entity.id
_entity.type
_entity.pdbx_description
1 polymer ?
#
loop_
_entity_poly.entity_id
_entity_poly.type
_entity_poly.pdbx_seq_one_letter_code
_entity_poly.pdbx_strand_id
1 'polypeptide(L)'
;MITCCFMFSMVTDGQIVTIQFIGRIAEGPHEGEVFDTTDAKIAKEEGVYDERYSYEPISFRVGDGEVLPGIEDAVREMSIQDQQTITLTPDAAFGERRSEKVYEVPKTEFEELWVVNTIEPDTT
;
A
#
# COMPACT_ATOMS: atom_id res chain seq x y z
N MET A 1 32.46 34.25 2.14
CA MET A 1 31.78 33.36 1.18
C MET A 1 30.85 32.47 1.99
N ILE A 2 29.62 32.93 2.23
CA ILE A 2 28.62 32.16 2.98
C ILE A 2 27.90 31.32 1.93
N THR A 3 28.48 30.16 1.61
CA THR A 3 27.79 29.14 0.82
C THR A 3 26.84 28.42 1.77
N CYS A 4 25.74 29.09 2.14
CA CYS A 4 24.62 28.40 2.77
C CYS A 4 23.68 27.91 1.66
N CYS A 5 24.13 26.89 0.93
CA CYS A 5 23.26 26.07 0.07
C CYS A 5 22.68 24.89 0.89
N PHE A 6 22.30 25.12 2.15
CA PHE A 6 21.53 24.13 2.89
C PHE A 6 20.07 24.23 2.45
N MET A 7 19.79 23.67 1.27
CA MET A 7 18.41 23.47 0.79
C MET A 7 18.15 21.98 0.58
N PHE A 8 18.61 21.16 1.54
CA PHE A 8 18.02 19.84 1.77
C PHE A 8 16.84 20.05 2.71
N SER A 9 15.67 20.31 2.13
CA SER A 9 14.41 20.31 2.87
C SER A 9 14.04 18.85 3.16
N MET A 10 14.59 18.29 4.23
CA MET A 10 14.14 17.00 4.77
C MET A 10 12.66 17.08 5.12
N VAL A 11 11.96 15.96 4.95
CA VAL A 11 10.56 15.84 5.34
C VAL A 11 10.49 15.59 6.85
N THR A 12 9.63 16.34 7.54
CA THR A 12 9.45 16.29 8.99
C THR A 12 8.01 15.91 9.33
N ASP A 13 7.82 15.34 10.51
CA ASP A 13 6.49 14.95 10.99
C ASP A 13 5.54 16.16 11.00
N GLY A 14 4.29 15.91 10.61
CA GLY A 14 3.24 16.94 10.50
C GLY A 14 3.14 17.60 9.13
N GLN A 15 4.11 17.40 8.23
CA GLN A 15 4.03 17.86 6.84
C GLN A 15 3.11 16.96 6.01
N ILE A 16 2.39 17.56 5.07
CA ILE A 16 1.61 16.83 4.07
C ILE A 16 2.49 16.65 2.85
N VAL A 17 2.65 15.40 2.43
CA VAL A 17 3.40 15.02 1.24
C VAL A 17 2.44 14.37 0.25
N THR A 18 2.78 14.49 -1.04
CA THR A 18 2.07 13.81 -2.11
C THR A 18 3.06 12.89 -2.81
N ILE A 19 2.76 11.59 -2.86
CA ILE A 19 3.63 10.59 -3.46
C ILE A 19 2.92 9.85 -4.59
N GLN A 20 3.72 9.40 -5.55
CA GLN A 20 3.36 8.33 -6.46
C GLN A 20 4.16 7.10 -6.07
N PHE A 21 3.55 5.93 -6.11
CA PHE A 21 4.24 4.68 -5.77
C PHE A 21 3.79 3.53 -6.66
N ILE A 22 4.65 2.52 -6.72
CA ILE A 22 4.40 1.24 -7.34
C ILE A 22 4.84 0.18 -6.33
N GLY A 23 3.87 -0.56 -5.80
CA GLY A 23 4.11 -1.68 -4.89
C GLY A 23 4.40 -2.95 -5.66
N ARG A 24 5.57 -3.55 -5.43
CA ARG A 24 5.97 -4.85 -5.98
C ARG A 24 6.22 -5.85 -4.85
N ILE A 25 5.90 -7.10 -5.10
CA ILE A 25 6.18 -8.19 -4.16
C ILE A 25 7.69 -8.44 -4.14
N ALA A 26 8.31 -8.30 -2.97
CA ALA A 26 9.77 -8.41 -2.83
C ALA A 26 10.26 -9.86 -2.82
N GLU A 27 9.45 -10.81 -2.32
CA GLU A 27 9.86 -12.20 -2.14
C GLU A 27 8.67 -13.17 -2.29
N GLY A 28 8.95 -14.40 -2.70
CA GLY A 28 7.99 -15.50 -2.76
C GLY A 28 7.61 -15.92 -4.18
N PRO A 29 6.53 -16.71 -4.34
CA PRO A 29 6.15 -17.27 -5.65
C PRO A 29 5.69 -16.23 -6.67
N HIS A 30 5.38 -15.01 -6.20
CA HIS A 30 4.88 -13.88 -6.99
C HIS A 30 5.88 -12.70 -6.97
N GLU A 31 7.17 -12.97 -6.73
CA GLU A 31 8.22 -11.95 -6.70
C GLU A 31 8.22 -11.09 -7.99
N GLY A 32 8.28 -9.78 -7.83
CA GLY A 32 8.31 -8.79 -8.91
C GLY A 32 6.93 -8.38 -9.44
N GLU A 33 5.88 -9.12 -9.13
CA GLU A 33 4.50 -8.78 -9.51
C GLU A 33 4.08 -7.45 -8.85
N VAL A 34 3.43 -6.58 -9.62
CA VAL A 34 2.81 -5.36 -9.09
C VAL A 34 1.53 -5.76 -8.38
N PHE A 35 1.37 -5.32 -7.13
CA PHE A 35 0.13 -5.55 -6.38
C PHE A 35 -0.68 -4.26 -6.18
N ASP A 36 -0.03 -3.10 -6.20
CA ASP A 36 -0.67 -1.80 -6.01
C ASP A 36 0.11 -0.70 -6.73
N THR A 37 -0.55 0.31 -7.27
CA THR A 37 0.10 1.41 -7.98
C THR A 37 -0.82 2.63 -8.11
N THR A 38 -0.24 3.82 -8.02
CA THR A 38 -0.94 5.08 -8.33
C THR A 38 -0.94 5.42 -9.82
N ASP A 39 -0.20 4.68 -10.65
CA ASP A 39 -0.12 4.92 -12.11
C ASP A 39 -1.08 4.00 -12.88
N ALA A 40 -2.11 4.60 -13.50
CA ALA A 40 -3.12 3.89 -14.28
C ALA A 40 -2.54 3.10 -15.47
N LYS A 41 -1.44 3.55 -16.07
CA LYS A 41 -0.82 2.86 -17.20
C LYS A 41 -0.18 1.56 -16.72
N ILE A 42 0.59 1.64 -15.64
CA ILE A 42 1.23 0.47 -15.03
C ILE A 42 0.16 -0.52 -14.56
N ALA A 43 -0.92 -0.03 -13.94
CA ALA A 43 -2.02 -0.89 -13.52
C ALA A 43 -2.64 -1.67 -14.68
N LYS A 44 -2.80 -1.04 -15.85
CA LYS A 44 -3.35 -1.69 -17.06
C LYS A 44 -2.38 -2.68 -17.67
N GLU A 45 -1.10 -2.35 -17.72
CA GLU A 45 -0.05 -3.20 -18.27
C GLU A 45 0.17 -4.46 -17.43
N GLU A 46 0.11 -4.32 -16.11
CA GLU A 46 0.34 -5.40 -15.14
C GLU A 46 -0.97 -6.15 -14.78
N GLY A 47 -2.12 -5.74 -15.34
CA GLY A 47 -3.40 -6.42 -15.15
C GLY A 47 -4.06 -6.21 -13.77
N VAL A 48 -3.59 -5.25 -12.97
CA VAL A 48 -4.16 -4.88 -11.66
C VAL A 48 -5.11 -3.69 -11.72
N TYR A 49 -5.45 -3.21 -12.93
CA TYR A 49 -6.36 -2.09 -13.12
C TYR A 49 -7.81 -2.43 -12.71
N ASP A 50 -8.31 -1.70 -11.74
CA ASP A 50 -9.70 -1.68 -11.31
C ASP A 50 -10.33 -0.29 -11.52
N GLU A 51 -11.49 -0.24 -12.16
CA GLU A 51 -12.24 0.99 -12.50
C GLU A 51 -12.78 1.75 -11.27
N ARG A 52 -12.88 1.09 -10.12
CA ARG A 52 -13.35 1.69 -8.87
C ARG A 52 -12.28 2.56 -8.20
N TYR A 53 -11.02 2.44 -8.62
CA TYR A 53 -9.90 3.19 -8.04
C TYR A 53 -9.59 4.44 -8.85
N SER A 54 -9.26 5.52 -8.12
CA SER A 54 -8.68 6.72 -8.72
C SER A 54 -7.15 6.59 -8.69
N TYR A 55 -6.54 6.49 -9.87
CA TYR A 55 -5.08 6.42 -10.04
C TYR A 55 -4.49 7.82 -10.00
N GLU A 56 -4.56 8.44 -8.83
CA GLU A 56 -4.02 9.75 -8.54
C GLU A 56 -2.94 9.65 -7.46
N PRO A 57 -2.00 10.61 -7.40
CA PRO A 57 -1.03 10.65 -6.33
C PRO A 57 -1.71 10.71 -4.96
N ILE A 58 -1.24 9.89 -4.02
CA ILE A 58 -1.79 9.87 -2.66
C ILE A 58 -1.12 10.97 -1.85
N SER A 59 -1.94 11.74 -1.12
CA SER A 59 -1.47 12.74 -0.17
C SER A 59 -1.78 12.29 1.25
N PHE A 60 -0.78 12.33 2.12
CA PHE A 60 -0.90 11.92 3.52
C PHE A 60 -0.05 12.81 4.41
N ARG A 61 -0.34 12.82 5.72
CA ARG A 61 0.48 13.52 6.70
C ARG A 61 1.55 12.59 7.28
N VAL A 62 2.80 13.01 7.23
CA VAL A 62 3.92 12.24 7.79
C VAL A 62 3.81 12.18 9.31
N GLY A 63 3.81 10.96 9.87
CA GLY A 63 3.73 10.70 11.31
C GLY A 63 2.33 10.35 11.83
N ASP A 64 1.30 10.39 10.97
CA ASP A 64 -0.07 9.99 11.35
C ASP A 64 -0.31 8.47 11.15
N GLY A 65 0.61 7.75 10.49
CA GLY A 65 0.47 6.30 10.27
C GLY A 65 -0.60 5.94 9.24
N GLU A 66 -0.89 6.85 8.31
CA GLU A 66 -1.86 6.64 7.22
C GLU A 66 -1.33 5.69 6.13
N VAL A 67 -0.01 5.51 6.06
CA VAL A 67 0.68 4.64 5.10
C VAL A 67 1.56 3.62 5.81
N LEU A 68 2.15 2.69 5.05
CA LEU A 68 3.07 1.70 5.61
C LEU A 68 4.23 2.40 6.33
N PRO A 69 4.64 1.93 7.53
CA PRO A 69 5.72 2.54 8.30
C PRO A 69 7.01 2.74 7.48
N GLY A 70 7.36 1.74 6.67
CA GLY A 70 8.53 1.81 5.80
C GLY A 70 8.43 2.86 4.69
N ILE A 71 7.22 3.22 4.24
CA ILE A 71 7.02 4.33 3.29
C ILE A 71 7.21 5.67 4.01
N GLU A 72 6.68 5.84 5.22
CA GLU A 72 6.92 7.07 5.99
C GLU A 72 8.41 7.29 6.28
N ASP A 73 9.11 6.24 6.71
CA ASP A 73 10.54 6.30 7.03
C ASP A 73 11.36 6.65 5.79
N ALA A 74 11.06 6.04 4.64
CA ALA A 74 11.71 6.40 3.39
C ALA A 74 11.44 7.85 2.99
N VAL A 75 10.21 8.33 3.13
CA VAL A 75 9.86 9.72 2.81
C VAL A 75 10.61 10.72 3.69
N ARG A 76 10.89 10.39 4.96
CA ARG A 76 11.70 11.23 5.87
C ARG A 76 13.15 11.37 5.38
N GLU A 77 13.69 10.35 4.73
CA GLU A 77 15.05 10.35 4.19
C GLU A 77 15.15 10.94 2.78
N MET A 78 14.04 10.95 2.03
CA MET A 78 13.96 11.47 0.67
C MET A 78 13.91 13.00 0.61
N SER A 79 14.33 13.53 -0.54
CA SER A 79 14.15 14.94 -0.89
C SER A 79 12.90 15.15 -1.74
N ILE A 80 12.38 16.38 -1.78
CA ILE A 80 11.28 16.76 -2.67
C ILE A 80 11.69 16.45 -4.12
N GLN A 81 10.80 15.79 -4.88
CA GLN A 81 11.00 15.33 -6.27
C GLN A 81 12.03 14.20 -6.44
N ASP A 82 12.49 13.58 -5.35
CA ASP A 82 13.34 12.39 -5.44
C ASP A 82 12.51 11.14 -5.80
N GLN A 83 13.17 10.16 -6.41
CA GLN A 83 12.60 8.86 -6.70
C GLN A 83 13.54 7.78 -6.18
N GLN A 84 13.02 6.93 -5.30
CA GLN A 84 13.78 5.85 -4.68
C GLN A 84 13.01 4.54 -4.72
N THR A 85 13.75 3.45 -4.91
CA THR A 85 13.24 2.09 -4.71
C THR A 85 13.71 1.59 -3.36
N ILE A 86 12.79 1.18 -2.50
CA ILE A 86 13.07 0.64 -1.18
C ILE A 86 12.53 -0.78 -1.08
N THR A 87 13.24 -1.64 -0.36
CA THR A 87 12.77 -2.97 0.01
C THR A 87 12.34 -2.93 1.46
N LEU A 88 11.06 -3.20 1.72
CA LEU A 88 10.50 -3.20 3.07
C LEU A 88 10.48 -4.61 3.62
N THR A 89 10.94 -4.77 4.86
CA THR A 89 10.73 -5.99 5.64
C THR A 89 9.26 -6.11 6.04
N PRO A 90 8.76 -7.32 6.39
CA PRO A 90 7.35 -7.52 6.71
C PRO A 90 6.85 -6.60 7.83
N ASP A 91 7.64 -6.41 8.89
CA ASP A 91 7.36 -5.51 10.01
C ASP A 91 7.20 -4.04 9.62
N ALA A 92 7.93 -3.57 8.60
CA ALA A 92 7.79 -2.22 8.04
C ALA A 92 6.68 -2.11 6.97
N ALA A 93 6.08 -3.23 6.56
CA ALA A 93 5.01 -3.33 5.58
C ALA A 93 3.71 -3.85 6.23
N PHE A 94 3.27 -5.06 5.89
CA PHE A 94 1.97 -5.63 6.29
C PHE A 94 2.01 -6.48 7.58
N GLY A 95 3.19 -6.58 8.19
CA GLY A 95 3.49 -7.41 9.36
C GLY A 95 3.83 -8.86 9.02
N GLU A 96 4.38 -9.55 10.03
CA GLU A 96 4.70 -10.97 9.95
C GLU A 96 3.45 -11.84 9.83
N ARG A 97 3.59 -12.96 9.10
CA ARG A 97 2.54 -13.98 9.02
C ARG A 97 2.36 -14.61 10.41
N ARG A 98 1.19 -14.40 11.00
CA ARG A 98 0.84 -14.99 12.31
C ARG A 98 0.10 -16.31 12.11
N SER A 99 0.73 -17.42 12.52
CA SER A 99 0.10 -18.75 12.50
C SER A 99 -1.20 -18.79 13.30
N GLU A 100 -1.28 -18.01 14.39
CA GLU A 100 -2.49 -17.85 15.21
C GLU A 100 -3.67 -17.22 14.46
N LYS A 101 -3.43 -16.52 13.35
CA LYS A 101 -4.49 -15.99 12.48
C LYS A 101 -4.87 -16.97 11.36
N VAL A 102 -4.30 -18.18 11.34
CA VAL A 102 -4.62 -19.24 10.38
C VAL A 102 -5.57 -20.23 11.07
N TYR A 103 -6.78 -20.32 10.55
CA TYR A 103 -7.81 -21.21 11.09
C TYR A 103 -8.21 -22.23 10.04
N GLU A 104 -8.33 -23.49 10.44
CA GLU A 104 -8.98 -24.51 9.64
C GLU A 104 -10.49 -24.44 9.88
N VAL A 105 -11.25 -24.16 8.82
CA VAL A 105 -12.71 -24.08 8.88
C VAL A 105 -13.28 -25.28 8.13
N PRO A 106 -14.13 -26.12 8.77
CA PRO A 106 -14.83 -27.18 8.07
C PRO A 106 -15.65 -26.64 6.91
N LYS A 107 -15.62 -27.33 5.77
CA LYS A 107 -16.36 -26.90 4.58
C LYS A 107 -17.86 -26.69 4.84
N THR A 108 -18.45 -27.50 5.73
CA THR A 108 -19.87 -27.40 6.12
C THR A 108 -20.22 -26.06 6.76
N GLU A 109 -19.34 -25.51 7.61
CA GLU A 109 -19.55 -24.19 8.22
C GLU A 109 -19.47 -23.08 7.16
N PHE A 110 -18.63 -23.28 6.14
CA PHE A 110 -18.55 -22.36 5.01
C PHE A 110 -19.83 -22.41 4.15
N GLU A 111 -20.41 -23.59 3.93
CA GLU A 111 -21.66 -23.74 3.16
C GLU A 111 -22.87 -23.15 3.89
N GLU A 112 -22.93 -23.27 5.23
CA GLU A 112 -24.01 -22.66 6.04
C GLU A 112 -23.97 -21.13 6.01
N LEU A 113 -22.79 -20.51 6.04
CA LEU A 113 -22.64 -19.04 6.01
C LEU A 113 -23.12 -18.41 4.68
N TRP A 114 -23.02 -19.13 3.57
CA TRP A 114 -23.47 -18.66 2.25
C TRP A 114 -24.99 -18.79 2.05
N VAL A 115 -25.65 -19.67 2.80
CA VAL A 115 -27.12 -19.83 2.73
C VAL A 115 -27.83 -18.67 3.44
N VAL A 116 -27.27 -18.11 4.52
CA VAL A 116 -27.95 -17.07 5.32
C VAL A 116 -27.95 -15.69 4.65
N ASN A 117 -27.05 -15.42 3.70
CA ASN A 117 -26.97 -14.13 2.97
C ASN A 117 -27.57 -14.15 1.56
N THR A 118 -28.30 -15.20 1.18
CA THR A 118 -29.20 -15.12 0.02
C THR A 118 -30.46 -14.40 0.48
N ILE A 119 -30.38 -13.07 0.59
CA ILE A 119 -31.57 -12.22 0.65
C ILE A 119 -32.29 -12.46 -0.69
N GLU A 120 -33.43 -13.16 -0.66
CA GLU A 120 -34.33 -13.15 -1.82
C GLU A 120 -34.61 -11.67 -2.15
N PRO A 121 -34.45 -11.22 -3.40
CA PRO A 121 -34.82 -9.87 -3.75
C PRO A 121 -36.31 -9.71 -3.42
N ASP A 122 -36.60 -8.85 -2.46
CA ASP A 122 -37.96 -8.41 -2.11
C ASP A 122 -38.70 -8.10 -3.40
N THR A 123 -39.61 -9.01 -3.76
CA THR A 123 -40.54 -8.85 -4.87
C THR A 123 -41.79 -8.22 -4.29
N THR A 124 -41.78 -6.89 -4.25
CA THR A 124 -43.00 -6.08 -4.16
C THR A 124 -43.41 -5.61 -5.55
#